data_AF-A0A8D0C2Q3-F1
#
_entry.id   AF-A0A8D0C2Q3-F1
#
_cell.length_a   1.000
_cell.length_b   1.000
_cell.length_c   1.000
_cell.angle_alpha   90.00
_cell.angle_beta   90.00
_cell.angle_gamma   90.00
#
_symmetry.space_group_name_H-M   'P 1'
#
loop_
_entity.id
_entity.type
_entity.pdbx_description
1 polymer ?
#
loop_
_entity_poly.entity_id
_entity_poly.type
_entity_poly.pdbx_seq_one_letter_code
_entity_poly.pdbx_strand_id
1 'polypeptide(L)'
;MSWPDEEWKVGLPAQALRAVLELEQRLERLQKEGRQKQVQLDTLEAVMYKQRQKVSGEGGHPTEGAPAPIQTWPGVEISRKGPS
;
A
#
# COMPACT_ATOMS: atom_id res chain seq x y z
N MET A 1 -13.47 9.63 -6.35
CA MET A 1 -14.60 9.69 -7.30
C MET A 1 -15.21 8.29 -7.35
N SER A 2 -16.35 8.05 -6.69
CA SER A 2 -17.10 6.79 -6.86
C SER A 2 -18.00 6.94 -8.07
N TRP A 3 -17.79 6.12 -9.10
CA TRP A 3 -18.82 5.92 -10.11
C TRP A 3 -20.05 5.29 -9.44
N PRO A 4 -21.27 5.58 -9.91
CA PRO A 4 -22.45 4.87 -9.44
C PRO A 4 -22.33 3.39 -9.82
N ASP A 5 -22.25 2.52 -8.81
CA ASP A 5 -21.84 1.10 -8.89
C ASP A 5 -22.66 0.22 -9.86
N GLU A 6 -23.86 0.66 -10.24
CA GLU A 6 -24.78 -0.10 -11.09
C GLU A 6 -25.03 0.54 -12.46
N GLU A 7 -24.73 1.83 -12.63
CA GLU A 7 -25.11 2.57 -13.84
C GLU A 7 -24.20 2.21 -15.03
N TRP A 8 -22.94 1.85 -14.77
CA TRP A 8 -22.00 1.38 -15.79
C TRP A 8 -22.31 -0.05 -16.28
N LYS A 9 -23.12 -0.81 -15.53
CA LYS A 9 -23.49 -2.19 -15.88
C LYS A 9 -24.63 -2.24 -16.89
N VAL A 10 -25.37 -1.14 -17.04
CA VAL A 10 -26.51 -1.04 -17.96
C VAL A 10 -26.01 -1.05 -19.41
N GLY A 11 -26.51 -2.00 -20.21
CA GLY A 11 -26.17 -2.12 -21.63
C GLY A 11 -24.89 -2.91 -21.94
N LEU A 12 -24.16 -3.40 -20.92
CA LEU A 12 -23.02 -4.28 -21.13
C LEU A 12 -23.45 -5.72 -21.44
N PRO A 13 -22.79 -6.40 -22.41
CA PRO A 13 -23.00 -7.82 -22.62
C PRO A 13 -22.67 -8.65 -21.37
N ALA A 14 -23.41 -9.74 -21.15
CA ALA A 14 -23.19 -10.62 -19.99
C ALA A 14 -21.74 -11.12 -19.86
N GLN A 15 -21.04 -11.31 -20.98
CA GLN A 15 -19.62 -11.67 -20.98
C GLN A 15 -18.73 -10.57 -20.40
N ALA A 16 -19.01 -9.30 -20.70
CA ALA A 16 -18.28 -8.17 -20.14
C ALA A 16 -18.52 -8.04 -18.63
N LEU A 17 -19.77 -8.21 -18.18
CA LEU A 17 -20.11 -8.21 -16.75
C LEU A 17 -19.38 -9.33 -15.99
N ARG A 18 -19.32 -10.54 -16.56
CA ARG A 18 -18.57 -11.67 -15.99
C ARG A 18 -17.08 -11.37 -15.88
N ALA A 19 -16.49 -10.77 -16.91
CA ALA A 19 -15.08 -10.40 -16.90
C ALA A 19 -14.76 -9.37 -15.82
N VAL A 20 -15.64 -8.39 -15.59
CA VAL A 20 -15.44 -7.41 -14.51
C VAL A 20 -15.49 -8.08 -13.14
N LEU A 21 -16.46 -8.97 -12.89
CA LEU A 21 -16.53 -9.71 -11.62
C LEU A 21 -15.29 -10.57 -11.37
N GLU A 22 -14.74 -11.19 -12.41
CA GLU A 22 -13.50 -11.96 -12.31
C GLU A 22 -12.30 -11.05 -11.97
N LEU A 23 -12.22 -9.89 -12.60
CA LEU A 23 -11.19 -8.89 -12.31
C LEU A 23 -11.31 -8.35 -10.89
N GLU A 24 -12.52 -8.06 -10.40
CA GLU A 24 -12.79 -7.64 -9.03
C GLU A 24 -12.32 -8.70 -8.02
N GLN A 25 -12.63 -9.97 -8.25
CA GLN A 25 -12.15 -11.07 -7.40
C GLN A 25 -10.63 -11.19 -7.40
N ARG A 26 -9.99 -11.06 -8.57
CA ARG A 26 -8.53 -11.10 -8.67
C ARG A 26 -7.89 -9.93 -7.94
N LEU A 27 -8.49 -8.74 -8.06
CA LEU A 27 -8.05 -7.54 -7.37
C LEU A 27 -8.16 -7.70 -5.85
N GLU A 28 -9.26 -8.27 -5.35
CA GLU A 28 -9.43 -8.55 -3.92
C GLU A 28 -8.35 -9.51 -3.39
N ARG A 29 -8.02 -10.57 -4.16
CA ARG A 29 -6.94 -11.51 -3.81
C ARG A 29 -5.59 -10.79 -3.72
N LEU A 30 -5.25 -10.01 -4.75
CA LEU A 30 -3.99 -9.26 -4.78
C LEU A 30 -3.91 -8.23 -3.63
N GLN A 31 -5.02 -7.58 -3.27
CA GLN A 31 -5.05 -6.71 -2.11
C GLN A 31 -4.81 -7.46 -0.80
N LYS A 32 -5.39 -8.66 -0.62
CA LYS A 32 -5.14 -9.51 0.55
C LYS A 32 -3.67 -9.93 0.61
N GLU A 33 -3.10 -10.39 -0.50
CA GLU A 33 -1.68 -10.74 -0.58
C GLU A 33 -0.77 -9.54 -0.29
N GLY A 34 -1.09 -8.36 -0.83
CA GLY A 34 -0.38 -7.12 -0.56
C GLY A 34 -0.40 -6.76 0.92
N ARG A 35 -1.58 -6.81 1.57
CA ARG A 35 -1.71 -6.59 3.01
C ARG A 35 -0.92 -7.60 3.84
N GLN A 36 -0.95 -8.88 3.46
CA GLN A 36 -0.18 -9.92 4.14
C GLN A 36 1.33 -9.66 4.05
N LYS A 37 1.83 -9.29 2.87
CA LYS A 37 3.25 -8.93 2.68
C LYS A 37 3.63 -7.69 3.48
N GLN A 38 2.76 -6.68 3.55
CA GLN A 38 3.01 -5.50 4.37
C GLN A 38 3.19 -5.88 5.84
N VAL A 39 2.29 -6.69 6.40
CA VAL A 39 2.41 -7.17 7.79
C VAL A 39 3.71 -7.95 8.02
N GLN A 40 4.14 -8.76 7.05
CA GLN A 40 5.42 -9.48 7.14
C GLN A 40 6.61 -8.51 7.16
N LEU A 41 6.60 -7.48 6.32
CA LEU A 41 7.63 -6.43 6.31
C LEU A 41 7.67 -5.67 7.63
N ASP A 42 6.52 -5.20 8.12
CA ASP A 42 6.42 -4.48 9.40
C ASP A 42 6.96 -5.32 10.57
N THR A 43 6.70 -6.63 10.53
CA THR A 43 7.21 -7.58 11.54
C THR A 43 8.72 -7.70 11.48
N LEU A 44 9.29 -7.86 10.27
CA LEU A 44 10.73 -7.95 10.08
C LEU A 44 11.44 -6.65 10.48
N GLU A 45 10.87 -5.50 10.14
CA GLU A 45 11.38 -4.19 10.54
C GLU A 45 11.40 -4.05 12.07
N ALA A 46 10.33 -4.46 12.76
CA ALA A 46 10.26 -4.44 14.22
C ALA A 46 11.32 -5.35 14.87
N VAL A 47 11.57 -6.54 14.30
CA VAL A 47 12.61 -7.45 14.79
C VAL A 47 14.00 -6.85 14.56
N MET A 48 14.26 -6.28 13.39
CA MET A 48 15.53 -5.61 13.08
C MET A 48 15.77 -4.40 13.99
N TYR A 49 14.75 -3.60 14.26
CA TYR A 49 14.83 -2.48 15.20
C TYR A 49 15.22 -2.95 16.61
N LYS A 50 14.54 -3.97 17.13
CA LYS A 50 14.86 -4.56 18.44
C LYS A 50 16.28 -5.15 18.47
N GLN A 51 16.70 -5.80 17.38
CA GLN A 51 18.05 -6.36 17.30
C GLN A 51 19.11 -5.26 17.27
N ARG A 52 18.88 -4.17 16.54
CA ARG A 52 19.76 -3.00 16.52
C ARG A 52 19.91 -2.39 17.91
N GLN A 53 18.83 -2.23 18.67
CA GLN A 53 18.88 -1.71 20.04
C GLN A 53 19.70 -2.61 20.98
N LYS A 54 19.61 -3.94 20.82
CA LYS A 54 20.40 -4.89 21.62
C LYS A 54 21.89 -4.83 21.27
N VAL A 55 22.22 -4.69 19.99
CA VAL A 55 23.62 -4.61 19.52
C VAL A 55 24.25 -3.26 19.84
N SER A 56 23.46 -2.18 19.78
CA SER A 56 23.86 -0.83 20.19
C SER A 56 23.68 -0.58 21.69
N GLY A 57 23.71 -1.63 22.52
CA GLY A 57 23.59 -1.48 23.96
C GLY A 57 24.52 -0.38 24.49
N GLU A 58 23.96 0.48 25.35
CA GLU A 58 24.60 1.62 26.05
C GLU A 58 24.50 3.00 25.35
N GLY A 59 23.56 3.82 25.81
CA GLY A 59 23.59 5.29 25.67
C GLY A 59 23.09 5.87 24.35
N GLY A 60 21.79 6.17 24.25
CA GLY A 60 21.26 6.89 23.08
C GLY A 60 19.90 7.52 23.36
N HIS A 61 19.94 8.78 23.80
CA HIS A 61 18.84 9.75 23.84
C HIS A 61 17.80 9.57 22.71
N PRO A 62 16.49 9.67 22.97
CA PRO A 62 15.47 9.58 21.93
C PRO A 62 15.43 10.88 21.12
N THR A 63 16.38 11.08 20.22
CA THR A 63 16.34 12.18 19.25
C THR A 63 16.47 11.67 17.84
N GLU A 64 15.41 11.97 17.08
CA GLU A 64 15.60 12.63 15.78
C GLU A 64 16.34 11.80 14.74
N GLY A 65 15.77 10.64 14.42
CA GLY A 65 16.29 9.78 13.36
C GLY A 65 15.37 8.63 13.00
N ALA A 66 14.07 8.76 13.29
CA ALA A 66 13.10 7.79 12.79
C ALA A 66 13.13 7.86 11.25
N PRO A 67 13.50 6.79 10.51
CA PRO A 67 13.14 6.73 9.11
C PRO A 67 11.62 6.84 9.07
N ALA A 68 11.11 7.86 8.39
CA ALA A 68 9.68 8.09 8.25
C ALA A 68 9.00 6.76 7.91
N PRO A 69 7.86 6.41 8.53
CA PRO A 69 7.10 5.24 8.11
C PRO A 69 6.91 5.36 6.61
N ILE A 70 7.29 4.32 5.87
CA ILE A 70 7.21 4.29 4.41
C ILE A 70 5.78 4.68 4.07
N GLN A 71 5.62 5.89 3.53
CA GLN A 71 4.30 6.46 3.27
C GLN A 71 3.53 5.45 2.42
N THR A 72 2.44 4.93 2.98
CA THR A 72 1.45 4.16 2.26
C THR A 72 1.00 5.01 1.09
N TRP A 73 1.25 4.57 -0.14
CA TRP A 73 0.98 5.34 -1.35
C TRP A 73 -0.50 5.73 -1.42
N PRO A 74 -0.85 7.03 -1.48
CA PRO A 74 -2.10 7.48 -2.07
C PRO A 74 -1.78 8.00 -3.48
N GLY A 75 -2.57 7.59 -4.48
CA GLY A 75 -2.39 8.09 -5.84
C GLY A 75 -2.43 9.63 -5.92
N VAL A 76 -1.58 10.17 -6.79
CA VAL A 76 -1.68 11.48 -7.49
C VAL A 76 -1.30 12.74 -6.69
N GLU A 77 -0.21 13.41 -7.09
CA GLU A 77 -0.33 14.75 -7.70
C GLU A 77 0.89 15.10 -8.58
N ILE A 78 0.59 15.39 -9.84
CA ILE A 78 1.53 15.86 -10.86
C ILE A 78 1.66 17.38 -10.66
N SER A 79 2.83 17.91 -10.32
CA SER A 79 3.03 19.36 -10.36
C SER A 79 4.36 19.76 -10.98
N ARG A 80 4.23 20.57 -12.02
CA ARG A 80 5.24 21.01 -12.98
C ARG A 80 6.26 21.93 -12.31
N LYS A 81 7.55 21.68 -12.51
CA LYS A 81 8.55 22.77 -12.49
C LYS A 81 9.69 22.43 -13.44
N GLY A 82 9.77 23.19 -14.53
CA GLY A 82 10.79 23.08 -15.57
C GLY A 82 12.17 23.56 -15.11
N PRO A 83 13.21 23.36 -15.94
CA PRO A 83 14.58 23.69 -15.57
C PRO A 83 14.85 25.19 -15.70
N SER A 84 15.71 25.73 -14.83
CA SER A 84 16.47 26.97 -15.05
C SER A 84 17.95 26.63 -15.07
#